data_AF-A0A7W7FX16-F1
#
_entry.id   AF-A0A7W7FX16-F1
#
_cell.length_a   1.000
_cell.length_b   1.000
_cell.length_c   1.000
_cell.angle_alpha   90.00
_cell.angle_beta   90.00
_cell.angle_gamma   90.00
#
_symmetry.space_group_name_H-M   'P 1'
#
loop_
_entity.id
_entity.type
_entity.pdbx_description
1 polymer ?
#
loop_
_entity_poly.entity_id
_entity_poly.type
_entity_poly.pdbx_seq_one_letter_code
_entity_poly.pdbx_strand_id
1 'polypeptide(L)'
;MSTPRDRDSIPPLRRHLLTIASIIPPPDKRISALRRFATSITIFTILGYLWLGFEASAAQIAVLLGTAYALELSLESLEAWANGFRPRFLGGGVIGFVNFMLPTHITALSLGLLIYAGNLLWPYAFASALAIGSKYILRVRISGKLRHFLNPSNLAIAVALTVFPTVIGPAPMYHFTAHVSGVLDWIIPLILVAFGTLLNVKLTRKGPLIAAWLLGMAAQAVLRGLLFPEENSILSGLGLMTGTAFLLFTNYMITDPGTSPTGKWQQVAFGLGSAAVYGVLVSSGVVFGLFYCIAIVCAIRGAYHWTLDLSARSKAKASEPLVAAEAPSRNGRTSTGVLEKTDA
;
A
#
# COMPACT_ATOMS: atom_id res chain seq x y z
N MET A 1 -51.58 3.11 -27.44
CA MET A 1 -52.07 1.96 -26.65
C MET A 1 -50.98 0.90 -26.65
N SER A 2 -50.06 0.94 -25.68
CA SER A 2 -48.95 0.00 -25.55
C SER A 2 -49.07 -0.69 -24.20
N THR A 3 -49.29 -2.00 -24.23
CA THR A 3 -49.48 -2.88 -23.09
C THR A 3 -48.25 -2.89 -22.15
N PRO A 4 -48.43 -2.92 -20.82
CA PRO A 4 -47.33 -3.12 -19.90
C PRO A 4 -46.91 -4.60 -19.97
N ARG A 5 -45.66 -4.86 -20.39
CA ARG A 5 -45.06 -6.20 -20.27
C ARG A 5 -44.88 -6.54 -18.79
N ASP A 6 -45.79 -7.36 -18.32
CA ASP A 6 -45.63 -8.44 -17.34
C ASP A 6 -44.27 -8.47 -16.62
N ARG A 7 -44.24 -7.87 -15.42
CA ARG A 7 -43.11 -7.93 -14.49
C ARG A 7 -43.14 -9.22 -13.65
N ASP A 8 -44.08 -10.15 -13.87
CA ASP A 8 -44.30 -11.27 -12.97
C ASP A 8 -43.67 -12.62 -13.40
N SER A 9 -43.05 -12.70 -14.58
CA SER A 9 -42.50 -13.95 -15.12
C SER A 9 -41.11 -14.39 -14.59
N ILE A 10 -40.66 -13.90 -13.42
CA ILE A 10 -39.44 -14.44 -12.80
C ILE A 10 -39.79 -15.68 -11.98
N PRO A 11 -39.26 -16.89 -12.32
CA PRO A 11 -39.54 -18.13 -11.59
C PRO A 11 -39.23 -17.99 -10.09
N PRO A 12 -40.01 -18.62 -9.19
CA PRO A 12 -39.87 -18.46 -7.73
C PRO A 12 -38.47 -18.79 -7.22
N LEU A 13 -37.81 -19.79 -7.81
CA LEU A 13 -36.41 -20.15 -7.56
C LEU A 13 -35.43 -19.03 -7.90
N ARG A 14 -35.68 -18.30 -9.00
CA ARG A 14 -34.84 -17.19 -9.45
C ARG A 14 -35.03 -15.94 -8.58
N ARG A 15 -36.25 -15.71 -8.06
CA ARG A 15 -36.48 -14.68 -7.02
C ARG A 15 -35.73 -15.03 -5.73
N HIS A 16 -35.83 -16.28 -5.25
CA HIS A 16 -35.10 -16.72 -4.05
C HIS A 16 -33.58 -16.62 -4.22
N LEU A 17 -33.02 -17.02 -5.36
CA LEU A 17 -31.59 -16.89 -5.63
C LEU A 17 -31.14 -15.42 -5.75
N LEU A 18 -31.96 -14.53 -6.31
CA LEU A 18 -31.66 -13.10 -6.36
C LEU A 18 -31.75 -12.43 -4.98
N THR A 19 -32.65 -12.90 -4.11
CA THR A 19 -32.74 -12.46 -2.71
C THR A 19 -31.57 -12.99 -1.89
N ILE A 20 -31.14 -14.23 -2.08
CA ILE A 20 -29.95 -14.79 -1.41
C ILE A 20 -28.68 -14.05 -1.89
N ALA A 21 -28.58 -13.76 -3.19
CA ALA A 21 -27.46 -13.02 -3.76
C ALA A 21 -27.40 -11.55 -3.33
N SER A 22 -28.54 -10.94 -2.94
CA SER A 22 -28.56 -9.58 -2.37
C SER A 22 -28.21 -9.54 -0.88
N ILE A 23 -28.34 -10.68 -0.19
CA ILE A 23 -27.96 -10.83 1.24
C ILE A 23 -26.45 -11.08 1.39
N ILE A 24 -25.81 -11.72 0.41
CA ILE A 24 -24.36 -11.97 0.45
C ILE A 24 -23.63 -10.73 -0.10
N PRO A 25 -22.91 -9.95 0.74
CA PRO A 25 -22.14 -8.82 0.24
C PRO A 25 -21.10 -9.32 -0.77
N PRO A 26 -20.89 -8.61 -1.89
CA PRO A 26 -19.94 -9.01 -2.89
C PRO A 26 -18.54 -9.14 -2.27
N PRO A 27 -17.73 -10.12 -2.71
CA PRO A 27 -16.42 -10.36 -2.14
C PRO A 27 -15.56 -9.09 -2.20
N ASP A 28 -14.96 -8.73 -1.07
CA ASP A 28 -14.08 -7.56 -1.01
C ASP A 28 -12.88 -7.78 -1.94
N LYS A 29 -12.91 -7.06 -3.07
CA LYS A 29 -11.87 -7.12 -4.10
C LYS A 29 -10.49 -6.83 -3.54
N ARG A 30 -10.39 -6.01 -2.48
CA ARG A 30 -9.12 -5.73 -1.81
C ARG A 30 -8.57 -6.97 -1.11
N ILE A 31 -9.40 -7.68 -0.34
CA ILE A 31 -8.98 -8.91 0.36
C ILE A 31 -8.63 -9.99 -0.67
N SER A 32 -9.43 -10.12 -1.73
CA SER A 32 -9.15 -11.06 -2.83
C SER A 32 -7.79 -10.78 -3.48
N ALA A 33 -7.48 -9.50 -3.75
CA ALA A 33 -6.18 -9.09 -4.28
C ALA A 33 -5.04 -9.41 -3.29
N LEU A 34 -5.19 -9.04 -2.01
CA LEU A 34 -4.18 -9.31 -0.97
C LEU A 34 -3.87 -10.79 -0.82
N ARG A 35 -4.89 -11.66 -0.85
CA ARG A 35 -4.68 -13.11 -0.79
C ARG A 35 -3.84 -13.60 -1.96
N ARG A 36 -4.18 -13.19 -3.19
CA ARG A 36 -3.45 -13.60 -4.39
C ARG A 36 -2.03 -13.06 -4.43
N PHE A 37 -1.82 -11.81 -4.00
CA PHE A 37 -0.48 -11.24 -3.90
C PHE A 37 0.36 -11.96 -2.85
N ALA A 38 -0.20 -12.21 -1.65
CA ALA A 38 0.47 -12.99 -0.62
C ALA A 38 0.84 -14.39 -1.14
N THR A 39 -0.12 -15.13 -1.70
CA THR A 39 0.16 -16.45 -2.27
C THR A 39 1.24 -16.39 -3.36
N SER A 40 1.17 -15.42 -4.27
CA SER A 40 2.13 -15.30 -5.37
C SER A 40 3.54 -15.02 -4.87
N ILE A 41 3.71 -14.07 -3.94
CA ILE A 41 5.03 -13.70 -3.42
C ILE A 41 5.59 -14.82 -2.53
N THR A 42 4.75 -15.54 -1.77
CA THR A 42 5.17 -16.72 -1.01
C THR A 42 5.64 -17.84 -1.93
N ILE A 43 4.86 -18.19 -2.96
CA ILE A 43 5.25 -19.24 -3.92
C ILE A 43 6.53 -18.85 -4.63
N PHE A 44 6.64 -17.60 -5.10
CA PHE A 44 7.85 -17.13 -5.76
C PHE A 44 9.06 -17.18 -4.84
N THR A 45 8.90 -16.82 -3.57
CA THR A 45 9.98 -16.93 -2.57
C THR A 45 10.40 -18.38 -2.39
N ILE A 46 9.45 -19.30 -2.17
CA ILE A 46 9.74 -20.74 -1.99
C ILE A 46 10.44 -21.31 -3.22
N LEU A 47 9.93 -21.04 -4.44
CA LEU A 47 10.58 -21.47 -5.67
C LEU A 47 11.96 -20.83 -5.84
N GLY A 48 12.14 -19.61 -5.38
CA GLY A 48 13.41 -18.90 -5.32
C GLY A 48 14.49 -19.69 -4.59
N TYR A 49 14.17 -20.12 -3.36
CA TYR A 49 15.06 -20.90 -2.51
C TYR A 49 15.27 -22.34 -2.99
N LEU A 50 14.22 -22.98 -3.53
CA LEU A 50 14.30 -24.39 -3.91
C LEU A 50 14.86 -24.62 -5.31
N TRP A 51 14.66 -23.67 -6.23
CA TRP A 51 14.95 -23.89 -7.65
C TRP A 51 15.69 -22.75 -8.33
N LEU A 52 15.30 -21.49 -8.11
CA LEU A 52 15.90 -20.37 -8.86
C LEU A 52 17.31 -19.99 -8.39
N GLY A 53 17.69 -20.43 -7.17
CA GLY A 53 19.03 -20.19 -6.62
C GLY A 53 19.17 -18.87 -5.88
N PHE A 54 18.15 -18.50 -5.08
CA PHE A 54 18.25 -17.30 -4.24
C PHE A 54 19.45 -17.43 -3.29
N GLU A 55 20.37 -16.48 -3.39
CA GLU A 55 21.60 -16.43 -2.59
C GLU A 55 21.33 -16.10 -1.11
N ALA A 56 20.17 -15.52 -0.82
CA ALA A 56 19.73 -15.14 0.52
C ALA A 56 19.60 -16.39 1.39
N SER A 57 19.86 -16.30 2.71
CA SER A 57 19.64 -17.43 3.62
C SER A 57 18.20 -17.48 4.12
N ALA A 58 17.70 -18.68 4.44
CA ALA A 58 16.36 -18.84 5.02
C ALA A 58 16.20 -18.11 6.38
N ALA A 59 17.31 -17.93 7.11
CA ALA A 59 17.35 -17.17 8.35
C ALA A 59 16.94 -15.70 8.14
N GLN A 60 17.30 -15.09 7.01
CA GLN A 60 16.91 -13.71 6.71
C GLN A 60 15.38 -13.59 6.58
N ILE A 61 14.74 -14.53 5.88
CA ILE A 61 13.27 -14.57 5.74
C ILE A 61 12.59 -14.82 7.09
N ALA A 62 13.14 -15.73 7.90
CA ALA A 62 12.62 -15.99 9.25
C ALA A 62 12.68 -14.73 10.12
N VAL A 63 13.78 -13.98 10.09
CA VAL A 63 13.93 -12.72 10.83
C VAL A 63 12.98 -11.64 10.30
N LEU A 64 12.84 -11.49 8.98
CA LEU A 64 11.90 -10.55 8.37
C LEU A 64 10.47 -10.81 8.83
N LEU A 65 10.00 -12.05 8.67
CA LEU A 65 8.64 -12.46 9.03
C LEU A 65 8.41 -12.39 10.54
N GLY A 66 9.34 -12.92 11.34
CA GLY A 66 9.24 -12.92 12.79
C GLY A 66 9.13 -11.50 13.34
N THR A 67 10.03 -10.61 12.89
CA THR A 67 10.03 -9.20 13.32
C THR A 67 8.75 -8.48 12.86
N ALA A 68 8.35 -8.66 11.60
CA ALA A 68 7.18 -7.98 11.06
C ALA A 68 5.87 -8.43 11.72
N TYR A 69 5.70 -9.73 11.95
CA TYR A 69 4.51 -10.26 12.60
C TYR A 69 4.44 -9.89 14.08
N ALA A 70 5.56 -10.01 14.81
CA ALA A 70 5.62 -9.59 16.20
C ALA A 70 5.23 -8.12 16.33
N LEU A 71 5.82 -7.23 15.53
CA LEU A 71 5.52 -5.81 15.58
C LEU A 71 4.09 -5.47 15.13
N GLU A 72 3.56 -6.13 14.10
CA GLU A 72 2.18 -5.87 13.68
C GLU A 72 1.19 -6.23 14.79
N LEU A 73 1.40 -7.37 15.47
CA LEU A 73 0.55 -7.78 16.58
C LEU A 73 0.71 -6.84 17.79
N SER A 74 1.94 -6.49 18.15
CA SER A 74 2.22 -5.59 19.28
C SER A 74 1.66 -4.18 19.05
N LEU A 75 1.91 -3.59 17.89
CA LEU A 75 1.45 -2.23 17.58
C LEU A 75 -0.06 -2.15 17.41
N GLU A 76 -0.70 -3.17 16.82
CA GLU A 76 -2.16 -3.25 16.76
C GLU A 76 -2.76 -3.38 18.16
N SER A 77 -2.16 -4.21 19.02
CA SER A 77 -2.63 -4.37 20.40
C SER A 77 -2.50 -3.08 21.18
N LEU A 78 -1.38 -2.38 21.03
CA LEU A 78 -1.13 -1.07 21.65
C LEU A 78 -2.11 -0.01 21.16
N GLU A 79 -2.35 0.07 19.85
CA GLU A 79 -3.30 1.01 19.25
C GLU A 79 -4.74 0.72 19.72
N ALA A 80 -5.14 -0.55 19.74
CA ALA A 80 -6.44 -0.98 20.23
C ALA A 80 -6.64 -0.64 21.70
N TRP A 81 -5.63 -0.93 22.54
CA TRP A 81 -5.61 -0.58 23.96
C TRP A 81 -5.72 0.92 24.18
N ALA A 82 -4.90 1.73 23.50
CA ALA A 82 -4.87 3.18 23.66
C ALA A 82 -6.17 3.87 23.22
N ASN A 83 -6.91 3.28 22.27
CA ASN A 83 -8.16 3.85 21.76
C ASN A 83 -9.43 3.16 22.32
N GLY A 84 -9.30 2.18 23.22
CA GLY A 84 -10.44 1.49 23.82
C GLY A 84 -11.24 0.60 22.85
N PHE A 85 -10.62 0.15 21.75
CA PHE A 85 -11.25 -0.75 20.79
C PHE A 85 -10.66 -2.16 20.88
N ARG A 86 -11.35 -3.16 20.29
CA ARG A 86 -10.81 -4.52 20.18
C ARG A 86 -9.78 -4.60 19.05
N PRO A 87 -8.62 -5.28 19.24
CA PRO A 87 -7.65 -5.50 18.18
C PRO A 87 -8.26 -6.14 16.93
N ARG A 88 -7.89 -5.62 15.75
CA ARG A 88 -8.45 -6.08 14.46
C ARG A 88 -8.16 -7.55 14.17
N PHE A 89 -7.03 -8.07 14.62
CA PHE A 89 -6.66 -9.48 14.40
C PHE A 89 -7.51 -10.49 15.18
N LEU A 90 -8.27 -10.04 16.19
CA LEU A 90 -9.24 -10.89 16.91
C LEU A 90 -10.60 -10.94 16.21
N GLY A 91 -10.85 -10.07 15.22
CA GLY A 91 -12.09 -10.06 14.46
C GLY A 91 -12.14 -11.19 13.44
N GLY A 92 -13.29 -11.86 13.31
CA GLY A 92 -13.55 -12.82 12.22
C GLY A 92 -12.82 -14.18 12.34
N GLY A 93 -12.37 -14.54 13.53
CA GLY A 93 -11.74 -15.83 13.82
C GLY A 93 -10.43 -16.06 13.04
N VAL A 94 -10.11 -17.33 12.75
CA VAL A 94 -8.87 -17.70 12.05
C VAL A 94 -8.75 -17.03 10.67
N ILE A 95 -9.85 -16.97 9.91
CA ILE A 95 -9.86 -16.34 8.58
C ILE A 95 -9.61 -14.83 8.68
N GLY A 96 -10.21 -14.17 9.68
CA GLY A 96 -9.98 -12.75 9.93
C GLY A 96 -8.55 -12.45 10.35
N PHE A 97 -7.98 -13.29 11.23
CA PHE A 97 -6.57 -13.22 11.62
C PHE A 97 -5.63 -13.34 10.41
N VAL A 98 -5.83 -14.36 9.56
CA VAL A 98 -5.01 -14.54 8.34
C VAL A 98 -5.15 -13.33 7.43
N ASN A 99 -6.38 -12.87 7.18
CA ASN A 99 -6.64 -11.70 6.34
C ASN A 99 -5.96 -10.43 6.86
N PHE A 100 -5.90 -10.26 8.19
CA PHE A 100 -5.21 -9.15 8.84
C PHE A 100 -3.69 -9.22 8.62
N MET A 101 -3.10 -10.42 8.64
CA MET A 101 -1.66 -10.64 8.46
C MET A 101 -1.19 -10.50 6.99
N LEU A 102 -2.08 -10.62 6.00
CA LEU A 102 -1.68 -10.62 4.57
C LEU A 102 -0.79 -9.41 4.17
N PRO A 103 -1.12 -8.14 4.48
CA PRO A 103 -0.30 -7.01 4.08
C PRO A 103 1.09 -7.04 4.72
N THR A 104 1.17 -7.48 5.98
CA THR A 104 2.43 -7.60 6.73
C THR A 104 3.30 -8.71 6.16
N HIS A 105 2.69 -9.85 5.79
CA HIS A 105 3.40 -10.92 5.09
C HIS A 105 4.00 -10.45 3.75
N ILE A 106 3.19 -9.79 2.92
CA ILE A 106 3.64 -9.23 1.64
C ILE A 106 4.78 -8.23 1.86
N THR A 107 4.66 -7.36 2.86
CA THR A 107 5.69 -6.35 3.19
C THR A 107 7.01 -7.03 3.56
N ALA A 108 6.99 -8.00 4.47
CA ALA A 108 8.18 -8.71 4.92
C ALA A 108 8.87 -9.51 3.79
N LEU A 109 8.10 -10.25 2.98
CA LEU A 109 8.65 -10.97 1.84
C LEU A 109 9.19 -10.02 0.77
N SER A 110 8.50 -8.89 0.51
CA SER A 110 8.98 -7.88 -0.44
C SER A 110 10.33 -7.31 -0.02
N LEU A 111 10.56 -7.08 1.28
CA LEU A 111 11.87 -6.66 1.79
C LEU A 111 12.92 -7.73 1.49
N GLY A 112 12.66 -9.00 1.82
CA GLY A 112 13.60 -10.09 1.58
C GLY A 112 13.95 -10.34 0.11
N LEU A 113 13.05 -9.98 -0.81
CA LEU A 113 13.31 -10.03 -2.24
C LEU A 113 14.10 -8.83 -2.77
N LEU A 114 14.12 -7.70 -2.05
CA LEU A 114 14.59 -6.42 -2.62
C LEU A 114 15.79 -5.82 -1.90
N ILE A 115 16.16 -6.31 -0.72
CA ILE A 115 17.39 -5.92 -0.02
C ILE A 115 18.34 -7.10 0.12
N TYR A 116 19.62 -6.80 0.10
CA TYR A 116 20.68 -7.76 0.36
C TYR A 116 21.69 -7.16 1.34
N ALA A 117 22.00 -7.91 2.40
CA ALA A 117 22.96 -7.52 3.44
C ALA A 117 23.91 -8.66 3.82
N GLY A 118 24.17 -9.57 2.87
CA GLY A 118 25.03 -10.74 3.08
C GLY A 118 24.59 -11.57 4.29
N ASN A 119 25.53 -11.88 5.19
CA ASN A 119 25.28 -12.74 6.35
C ASN A 119 24.67 -12.02 7.56
N LEU A 120 24.50 -10.70 7.51
CA LEU A 120 23.99 -9.92 8.62
C LEU A 120 22.46 -10.06 8.72
N LEU A 121 21.97 -10.45 9.89
CA LEU A 121 20.52 -10.63 10.12
C LEU A 121 19.83 -9.35 10.64
N TRP A 122 20.56 -8.52 11.40
CA TRP A 122 20.01 -7.30 11.97
C TRP A 122 19.46 -6.29 10.93
N PRO A 123 20.03 -6.13 9.71
CA PRO A 123 19.50 -5.19 8.72
C PRO A 123 18.08 -5.54 8.27
N TYR A 124 17.80 -6.84 8.20
CA TYR A 124 16.48 -7.37 7.87
C TYR A 124 15.48 -7.10 9.00
N ALA A 125 15.88 -7.29 10.27
CA ALA A 125 15.06 -6.92 11.42
C ALA A 125 14.77 -5.40 11.43
N PHE A 126 15.79 -4.58 11.20
CA PHE A 126 15.66 -3.12 11.10
C PHE A 126 14.68 -2.71 9.99
N ALA A 127 14.84 -3.25 8.78
CA ALA A 127 13.96 -2.93 7.65
C ALA A 127 12.51 -3.34 7.93
N SER A 128 12.29 -4.55 8.48
CA SER A 128 10.94 -4.99 8.89
C SER A 128 10.35 -4.07 9.96
N ALA A 129 11.13 -3.70 10.97
CA ALA A 129 10.66 -2.85 12.04
C ALA A 129 10.29 -1.45 11.55
N LEU A 130 11.12 -0.87 10.69
CA LEU A 130 10.85 0.42 10.09
C LEU A 130 9.61 0.38 9.18
N ALA A 131 9.48 -0.66 8.36
CA ALA A 131 8.31 -0.84 7.49
C ALA A 131 7.03 -0.91 8.32
N ILE A 132 6.95 -1.81 9.28
CA ILE A 132 5.74 -1.99 10.09
C ILE A 132 5.48 -0.77 10.98
N GLY A 133 6.50 -0.23 11.65
CA GLY A 133 6.36 0.98 12.46
C GLY A 133 5.84 2.18 11.67
N SER A 134 6.33 2.38 10.44
CA SER A 134 5.87 3.48 9.58
C SER A 134 4.37 3.44 9.27
N LYS A 135 3.76 2.24 9.20
CA LYS A 135 2.30 2.10 8.98
C LYS A 135 1.48 2.70 10.11
N TYR A 136 1.98 2.65 11.33
CA TYR A 136 1.29 3.12 12.54
C TYR A 136 1.64 4.59 12.85
N ILE A 137 2.84 5.05 12.47
CA ILE A 137 3.28 6.42 12.74
C ILE A 137 2.83 7.38 11.63
N LEU A 138 3.06 7.02 10.37
CA LEU A 138 2.92 7.93 9.23
C LEU A 138 1.57 7.75 8.54
N ARG A 139 0.53 8.31 9.16
CA ARG A 139 -0.85 8.21 8.70
C ARG A 139 -1.51 9.56 8.46
N VAL A 140 -2.35 9.61 7.44
CA VAL A 140 -3.13 10.79 7.05
C VAL A 140 -4.57 10.39 6.76
N ARG A 141 -5.50 11.33 6.89
CA ARG A 141 -6.92 11.08 6.63
C ARG A 141 -7.20 11.16 5.13
N ILE A 142 -7.52 10.03 4.52
CA ILE A 142 -7.87 9.93 3.10
C ILE A 142 -9.31 9.45 3.01
N SER A 143 -10.19 10.31 2.49
CA SER A 143 -11.63 10.04 2.40
C SER A 143 -12.23 9.66 3.77
N GLY A 144 -11.91 10.42 4.81
CA GLY A 144 -12.42 10.24 6.19
C GLY A 144 -11.76 9.11 7.00
N LYS A 145 -10.99 8.22 6.37
CA LYS A 145 -10.31 7.11 7.06
C LYS A 145 -8.82 7.41 7.27
N LEU A 146 -8.30 7.11 8.45
CA LEU A 146 -6.88 7.20 8.74
C LEU A 146 -6.15 6.06 8.02
N ARG A 147 -5.16 6.40 7.19
CA ARG A 147 -4.41 5.42 6.38
C ARG A 147 -2.94 5.83 6.30
N HIS A 148 -2.04 4.86 6.20
CA HIS A 148 -0.67 5.13 5.83
C HIS A 148 -0.62 5.67 4.39
N PHE A 149 0.27 6.62 4.14
CA PHE A 149 0.44 7.22 2.81
C PHE A 149 1.73 6.80 2.12
N LEU A 150 2.72 6.32 2.87
CA LEU A 150 3.97 5.76 2.37
C LEU A 150 3.85 4.26 2.22
N ASN A 151 4.42 3.73 1.12
CA ASN A 151 4.53 2.29 0.94
C ASN A 151 5.52 1.75 1.99
N PRO A 152 5.09 0.85 2.91
CA PRO A 152 5.89 0.47 4.08
C PRO A 152 7.24 -0.16 3.72
N SER A 153 7.24 -1.14 2.82
CA SER A 153 8.48 -1.81 2.39
C SER A 153 9.36 -0.84 1.61
N ASN A 154 8.78 -0.06 0.70
CA ASN A 154 9.55 0.91 -0.08
C ASN A 154 10.22 1.98 0.79
N LEU A 155 9.50 2.54 1.77
CA LEU A 155 10.06 3.50 2.71
C LEU A 155 11.22 2.89 3.49
N ALA A 156 11.04 1.67 4.00
CA ALA A 156 12.08 0.98 4.74
C ALA A 156 13.33 0.75 3.89
N ILE A 157 13.18 0.34 2.62
CA ILE A 157 14.32 0.19 1.69
C ILE A 157 15.01 1.53 1.47
N ALA A 158 14.26 2.58 1.13
CA ALA A 158 14.83 3.90 0.87
C ALA A 158 15.64 4.43 2.07
N VAL A 159 15.08 4.32 3.29
CA VAL A 159 15.79 4.74 4.51
C VAL A 159 16.98 3.82 4.83
N ALA A 160 16.82 2.50 4.68
CA ALA A 160 17.90 1.55 4.92
C ALA A 160 19.11 1.81 4.00
N LEU A 161 18.87 2.06 2.71
CA LEU A 161 19.90 2.40 1.73
C LEU A 161 20.56 3.76 2.03
N THR A 162 19.83 4.73 2.60
CA THR A 162 20.39 6.03 2.95
C THR A 162 21.19 5.99 4.26
N VAL A 163 20.70 5.29 5.28
CA VAL A 163 21.31 5.29 6.62
C VAL A 163 22.46 4.29 6.70
N PHE A 164 22.37 3.17 5.98
CA PHE A 164 23.38 2.10 6.00
C PHE A 164 23.87 1.71 4.59
N PRO A 165 24.34 2.67 3.77
CA PRO A 165 24.71 2.43 2.36
C PRO A 165 25.86 1.43 2.17
N THR A 166 26.70 1.25 3.18
CA THR A 166 27.84 0.30 3.16
C THR A 166 27.47 -1.11 3.60
N VAL A 167 26.29 -1.28 4.21
CA VAL A 167 25.83 -2.55 4.80
C VAL A 167 24.70 -3.14 3.98
N ILE A 168 23.81 -2.29 3.46
CA ILE A 168 22.57 -2.68 2.80
C ILE A 168 22.65 -2.22 1.35
N GLY A 169 22.53 -3.18 0.43
CA GLY A 169 22.34 -2.93 -1.00
C GLY A 169 20.97 -3.41 -1.46
N PRO A 170 20.53 -3.03 -2.67
CA PRO A 170 19.41 -3.71 -3.30
C PRO A 170 19.80 -5.16 -3.61
N ALA A 171 18.80 -6.03 -3.71
CA ALA A 171 19.01 -7.38 -4.20
C ALA A 171 19.62 -7.33 -5.63
N PRO A 172 20.73 -8.04 -5.89
CA PRO A 172 21.36 -8.01 -7.18
C PRO A 172 20.49 -8.68 -8.25
N MET A 173 20.65 -8.26 -9.52
CA MET A 173 19.74 -8.67 -10.60
C MET A 173 19.79 -10.18 -10.90
N TYR A 174 20.96 -10.81 -10.71
CA TYR A 174 21.16 -12.24 -10.90
C TYR A 174 20.49 -13.10 -9.81
N HIS A 175 20.11 -12.49 -8.68
CA HIS A 175 19.55 -13.18 -7.49
C HIS A 175 18.31 -14.01 -7.82
N PHE A 176 17.60 -13.67 -8.89
CA PHE A 176 16.29 -14.25 -9.19
C PHE A 176 16.31 -15.43 -10.16
N THR A 177 17.41 -15.68 -10.88
CA THR A 177 17.50 -16.76 -11.88
C THR A 177 18.88 -17.42 -11.93
N ALA A 178 19.67 -17.33 -10.84
CA ALA A 178 21.06 -17.81 -10.80
C ALA A 178 21.25 -19.28 -11.22
N HIS A 179 20.27 -20.15 -10.98
CA HIS A 179 20.33 -21.57 -11.34
C HIS A 179 19.62 -21.92 -12.65
N VAL A 180 19.13 -20.93 -13.39
CA VAL A 180 18.33 -21.12 -14.60
C VAL A 180 19.00 -20.43 -15.77
N SER A 181 19.10 -21.12 -16.90
CA SER A 181 19.71 -20.60 -18.13
C SER A 181 18.88 -20.93 -19.36
N GLY A 182 19.08 -20.19 -20.44
CA GLY A 182 18.43 -20.44 -21.73
C GLY A 182 16.99 -19.93 -21.79
N VAL A 183 16.08 -20.71 -22.37
CA VAL A 183 14.68 -20.27 -22.59
C VAL A 183 13.94 -19.99 -21.27
N LEU A 184 14.24 -20.74 -20.22
CA LEU A 184 13.58 -20.59 -18.92
C LEU A 184 13.91 -19.25 -18.23
N ASP A 185 15.08 -18.67 -18.51
CA ASP A 185 15.51 -17.37 -17.99
C ASP A 185 14.61 -16.23 -18.50
N TRP A 186 13.97 -16.41 -19.66
CA TRP A 186 12.99 -15.47 -20.20
C TRP A 186 11.55 -15.80 -19.78
N ILE A 187 11.20 -17.09 -19.71
CA ILE A 187 9.82 -17.52 -19.39
C ILE A 187 9.45 -17.16 -17.94
N ILE A 188 10.35 -17.36 -16.99
CA ILE A 188 10.03 -17.16 -15.56
C ILE A 188 9.71 -15.69 -15.26
N PRO A 189 10.55 -14.69 -15.62
CA PRO A 189 10.19 -13.29 -15.50
C PRO A 189 8.91 -12.95 -16.26
N LEU A 190 8.71 -13.48 -17.47
CA LEU A 190 7.50 -13.22 -18.26
C LEU A 190 6.22 -13.68 -17.56
N ILE A 191 6.23 -14.87 -16.94
CA ILE A 191 5.11 -15.37 -16.14
C ILE A 191 4.84 -14.46 -14.94
N LEU A 192 5.89 -14.02 -14.24
CA LEU A 192 5.76 -13.10 -13.11
C LEU A 192 5.16 -11.75 -13.54
N VAL A 193 5.60 -11.20 -14.68
CA VAL A 193 5.03 -9.98 -15.26
C VAL A 193 3.56 -10.19 -15.62
N ALA A 194 3.26 -11.24 -16.36
CA ALA A 194 1.92 -11.51 -16.84
C ALA A 194 0.94 -11.69 -15.67
N PHE A 195 1.32 -12.48 -14.67
CA PHE A 195 0.49 -12.74 -13.51
C PHE A 195 0.33 -11.49 -12.64
N GLY A 196 1.42 -10.81 -12.29
CA GLY A 196 1.38 -9.58 -11.49
C GLY A 196 0.56 -8.48 -12.16
N THR A 197 0.76 -8.27 -13.46
CA THR A 197 0.05 -7.24 -14.24
C THR A 197 -1.42 -7.59 -14.35
N LEU A 198 -1.76 -8.86 -14.60
CA LEU A 198 -3.14 -9.33 -14.68
C LEU A 198 -3.89 -9.10 -13.35
N LEU A 199 -3.27 -9.43 -12.22
CA LEU A 199 -3.84 -9.18 -10.89
C LEU A 199 -4.10 -7.68 -10.69
N ASN A 200 -3.13 -6.84 -11.04
CA ASN A 200 -3.25 -5.40 -10.87
C ASN A 200 -4.29 -4.75 -11.80
N VAL A 201 -4.37 -5.19 -13.04
CA VAL A 201 -5.34 -4.68 -14.01
C VAL A 201 -6.76 -5.10 -13.64
N LYS A 202 -6.98 -6.39 -13.33
CA LYS A 202 -8.33 -6.93 -13.10
C LYS A 202 -8.87 -6.68 -11.69
N LEU A 203 -8.03 -6.81 -10.65
CA LEU A 203 -8.50 -6.74 -9.25
C LEU A 203 -8.34 -5.36 -8.64
N THR A 204 -7.16 -4.75 -8.80
CA THR A 204 -6.86 -3.44 -8.18
C THR A 204 -7.14 -2.26 -9.12
N ARG A 205 -7.45 -2.53 -10.39
CA ARG A 205 -7.73 -1.53 -11.44
C ARG A 205 -6.59 -0.52 -11.61
N LYS A 206 -5.35 -0.98 -11.48
CA LYS A 206 -4.12 -0.17 -11.56
C LYS A 206 -3.48 -0.13 -12.96
N GLY A 207 -4.21 -0.59 -13.99
CA GLY A 207 -3.73 -0.57 -15.38
C GLY A 207 -3.26 0.82 -15.86
N PRO A 208 -4.02 1.92 -15.63
CA PRO A 208 -3.57 3.26 -16.00
C PRO A 208 -2.26 3.68 -15.32
N LEU A 209 -2.10 3.33 -14.04
CA LEU A 209 -0.88 3.62 -13.29
C LEU A 209 0.31 2.85 -13.85
N ILE A 210 0.15 1.55 -14.11
CA ILE A 210 1.22 0.71 -14.69
C ILE A 210 1.62 1.25 -16.07
N ALA A 211 0.64 1.53 -16.94
CA ALA A 211 0.92 2.04 -18.28
C ALA A 211 1.66 3.40 -18.22
N ALA A 212 1.18 4.33 -17.40
CA ALA A 212 1.81 5.63 -17.22
C ALA A 212 3.23 5.53 -16.63
N TRP A 213 3.45 4.64 -15.67
CA TRP A 213 4.76 4.36 -15.10
C TRP A 213 5.72 3.80 -16.15
N LEU A 214 5.33 2.75 -16.88
CA LEU A 214 6.18 2.12 -17.90
C LEU A 214 6.51 3.08 -19.05
N LEU A 215 5.49 3.79 -19.56
CA LEU A 215 5.68 4.78 -20.62
C LEU A 215 6.52 5.96 -20.13
N GLY A 216 6.28 6.46 -18.92
CA GLY A 216 7.07 7.52 -18.31
C GLY A 216 8.53 7.10 -18.11
N MET A 217 8.78 5.88 -17.65
CA MET A 217 10.13 5.33 -17.47
C MET A 217 10.87 5.19 -18.80
N ALA A 218 10.19 4.69 -19.84
CA ALA A 218 10.78 4.61 -21.18
C ALA A 218 11.04 6.00 -21.75
N ALA A 219 10.07 6.90 -21.66
CA ALA A 219 10.17 8.26 -22.17
C ALA A 219 11.29 9.06 -21.49
N GLN A 220 11.43 8.99 -20.16
CA GLN A 220 12.52 9.67 -19.48
C GLN A 220 13.88 9.07 -19.85
N ALA A 221 13.99 7.75 -20.02
CA ALA A 221 15.25 7.11 -20.38
C ALA A 221 15.71 7.55 -21.78
N VAL A 222 14.78 7.57 -22.74
CA VAL A 222 15.03 8.07 -24.10
C VAL A 222 15.35 9.56 -24.06
N LEU A 223 14.55 10.38 -23.37
CA LEU A 223 14.77 11.82 -23.30
C LEU A 223 16.15 12.16 -22.72
N ARG A 224 16.55 11.52 -21.61
CA ARG A 224 17.87 11.75 -21.01
C ARG A 224 19.00 11.29 -21.93
N GLY A 225 18.84 10.16 -22.61
CA GLY A 225 19.86 9.69 -23.56
C GLY A 225 19.94 10.52 -24.85
N LEU A 226 18.87 11.23 -25.23
CA LEU A 226 18.90 12.17 -26.35
C LEU A 226 19.46 13.54 -25.94
N LEU A 227 19.17 14.01 -24.72
CA LEU A 227 19.65 15.30 -24.22
C LEU A 227 21.11 15.27 -23.76
N PHE A 228 21.55 14.14 -23.18
CA PHE A 228 22.88 13.97 -22.61
C PHE A 228 23.51 12.66 -23.12
N PRO A 229 23.74 12.53 -24.44
CA PRO A 229 24.15 11.27 -25.06
C PRO A 229 25.54 10.78 -24.63
N GLU A 230 26.44 11.68 -24.24
CA GLU A 230 27.79 11.33 -23.78
C GLU A 230 27.77 10.68 -22.38
N GLU A 231 26.78 11.00 -21.57
CA GLU A 231 26.65 10.52 -20.19
C GLU A 231 25.62 9.40 -20.05
N ASN A 232 24.61 9.35 -20.94
CA ASN A 232 23.43 8.50 -20.77
C ASN A 232 23.18 7.60 -21.99
N SER A 233 23.44 6.31 -21.82
CA SER A 233 23.01 5.30 -22.78
C SER A 233 21.51 5.04 -22.67
N ILE A 234 20.77 5.26 -23.77
CA ILE A 234 19.33 4.94 -23.88
C ILE A 234 19.10 3.46 -23.55
N LEU A 235 19.95 2.58 -24.07
CA LEU A 235 19.82 1.14 -23.88
C LEU A 235 20.04 0.74 -22.42
N SER A 236 21.00 1.38 -21.74
CA SER A 236 21.21 1.19 -20.29
C SER A 236 20.00 1.64 -19.47
N GLY A 237 19.44 2.81 -19.80
CA GLY A 237 18.24 3.34 -19.14
C GLY A 237 17.01 2.44 -19.30
N LEU A 238 16.78 1.90 -20.49
CA LEU A 238 15.72 0.94 -20.76
C LEU A 238 16.01 -0.44 -20.16
N GLY A 239 17.28 -0.81 -20.03
CA GLY A 239 17.72 -2.08 -19.45
C GLY A 239 17.27 -2.28 -18.00
N LEU A 240 17.08 -1.21 -17.22
CA LEU A 240 16.49 -1.33 -15.88
C LEU A 240 15.08 -1.97 -15.92
N MET A 241 14.30 -1.68 -16.96
CA MET A 241 12.90 -2.11 -17.07
C MET A 241 12.75 -3.61 -17.35
N THR A 242 13.82 -4.27 -17.79
CA THR A 242 13.83 -5.73 -18.04
C THR A 242 14.12 -6.53 -16.76
N GLY A 243 14.52 -5.83 -15.69
CA GLY A 243 14.95 -6.44 -14.45
C GLY A 243 13.85 -6.93 -13.52
N THR A 244 14.04 -8.09 -12.89
CA THR A 244 13.07 -8.66 -11.93
C THR A 244 12.75 -7.72 -10.77
N ALA A 245 13.73 -6.97 -10.25
CA ALA A 245 13.49 -5.95 -9.22
C ALA A 245 12.52 -4.85 -9.68
N PHE A 246 12.65 -4.38 -10.93
CA PHE A 246 11.72 -3.42 -11.53
C PHE A 246 10.31 -4.02 -11.70
N LEU A 247 10.21 -5.30 -12.03
CA LEU A 247 8.93 -6.01 -12.15
C LEU A 247 8.24 -6.18 -10.80
N LEU A 248 8.99 -6.57 -9.76
CA LEU A 248 8.49 -6.68 -8.39
C LEU A 248 8.03 -5.31 -7.88
N PHE A 249 8.84 -4.28 -8.10
CA PHE A 249 8.48 -2.89 -7.79
C PHE A 249 7.19 -2.46 -8.50
N THR A 250 7.08 -2.74 -9.80
CA THR A 250 5.92 -2.37 -10.60
C THR A 250 4.64 -3.08 -10.15
N ASN A 251 4.74 -4.34 -9.72
CA ASN A 251 3.56 -5.15 -9.40
C ASN A 251 3.17 -5.16 -7.92
N TYR A 252 4.10 -4.85 -7.01
CA TYR A 252 3.89 -4.96 -5.57
C TYR A 252 4.13 -3.65 -4.81
N MET A 253 4.84 -2.67 -5.39
CA MET A 253 5.15 -1.41 -4.71
C MET A 253 4.38 -0.23 -5.29
N ILE A 254 4.58 0.11 -6.56
CA ILE A 254 3.92 1.28 -7.18
C ILE A 254 2.41 1.14 -7.27
N THR A 255 1.92 -0.09 -7.40
CA THR A 255 0.50 -0.43 -7.50
C THR A 255 -0.15 -0.67 -6.15
N ASP A 256 0.58 -0.52 -5.03
CA ASP A 256 0.07 -0.81 -3.69
C ASP A 256 -1.24 -0.03 -3.46
N PRO A 257 -2.39 -0.73 -3.25
CA PRO A 257 -3.67 -0.07 -3.07
C PRO A 257 -3.76 0.76 -1.78
N GLY A 258 -2.85 0.56 -0.83
CA GLY A 258 -2.76 1.40 0.38
C GLY A 258 -2.35 2.84 0.08
N THR A 259 -1.46 3.02 -0.89
CA THR A 259 -0.69 4.26 -1.05
C THR A 259 -0.84 4.91 -2.42
N SER A 260 -1.22 4.14 -3.44
CA SER A 260 -1.47 4.64 -4.80
C SER A 260 -2.93 5.08 -5.01
N PRO A 261 -3.18 6.11 -5.85
CA PRO A 261 -4.51 6.68 -6.05
C PRO A 261 -5.47 5.75 -6.80
N THR A 262 -6.77 6.01 -6.69
CA THR A 262 -7.83 5.18 -7.30
C THR A 262 -8.37 5.76 -8.61
N GLY A 263 -8.42 7.08 -8.78
CA GLY A 263 -8.92 7.73 -10.00
C GLY A 263 -7.98 7.52 -11.19
N LYS A 264 -8.51 7.29 -12.39
CA LYS A 264 -7.72 6.98 -13.61
C LYS A 264 -6.67 8.06 -13.92
N TRP A 265 -7.05 9.34 -13.87
CA TRP A 265 -6.13 10.44 -14.14
C TRP A 265 -5.12 10.67 -13.01
N GLN A 266 -5.53 10.44 -11.77
CA GLN A 266 -4.63 10.51 -10.62
C GLN A 266 -3.59 9.39 -10.68
N GLN A 267 -3.98 8.20 -11.14
CA GLN A 267 -3.09 7.08 -11.41
C GLN A 267 -2.06 7.41 -12.49
N VAL A 268 -2.50 8.05 -13.59
CA VAL A 268 -1.59 8.51 -14.65
C VAL A 268 -0.61 9.56 -14.13
N ALA A 269 -1.10 10.58 -13.43
CA ALA A 269 -0.26 11.61 -12.83
C ALA A 269 0.75 11.03 -11.82
N PHE A 270 0.32 10.05 -11.01
CA PHE A 270 1.20 9.36 -10.07
C PHE A 270 2.28 8.55 -10.76
N GLY A 271 1.93 7.78 -11.81
CA GLY A 271 2.89 6.99 -12.59
C GLY A 271 3.91 7.87 -13.33
N LEU A 272 3.45 8.88 -14.07
CA LEU A 272 4.32 9.83 -14.78
C LEU A 272 5.16 10.65 -13.81
N GLY A 273 4.57 11.13 -12.71
CA GLY A 273 5.28 11.88 -11.67
C GLY A 273 6.39 11.05 -11.02
N SER A 274 6.13 9.77 -10.74
CA SER A 274 7.14 8.84 -10.21
C SER A 274 8.29 8.65 -11.20
N ALA A 275 8.00 8.50 -12.49
CA ALA A 275 9.02 8.37 -13.53
C ALA A 275 9.84 9.66 -13.71
N ALA A 276 9.19 10.83 -13.60
CA ALA A 276 9.87 12.12 -13.65
C ALA A 276 10.83 12.31 -12.46
N VAL A 277 10.36 12.02 -11.23
CA VAL A 277 11.20 12.07 -10.02
C VAL A 277 12.36 11.09 -10.15
N TYR A 278 12.12 9.87 -10.64
CA TYR A 278 13.18 8.90 -10.93
C TYR A 278 14.23 9.48 -11.90
N GLY A 279 13.80 10.06 -13.01
CA GLY A 279 14.70 10.67 -14.00
C GLY A 279 15.56 11.78 -13.41
N VAL A 280 14.99 12.64 -12.57
CA VAL A 280 15.72 13.71 -11.86
C VAL A 280 16.76 13.12 -10.91
N LEU A 281 16.38 12.12 -10.11
CA LEU A 281 17.28 11.48 -9.14
C LEU A 281 18.50 10.85 -9.84
N VAL A 282 18.26 10.06 -10.89
CA VAL A 282 19.37 9.40 -11.61
C VAL A 282 20.25 10.42 -12.35
N SER A 283 19.66 11.48 -12.91
CA SER A 283 20.45 12.57 -13.51
C SER A 283 21.31 13.31 -12.47
N SER A 284 20.92 13.27 -11.20
CA SER A 284 21.68 13.85 -10.09
C SER A 284 22.70 12.87 -9.49
N GLY A 285 22.92 11.71 -10.13
CA GLY A 285 23.84 10.67 -9.64
C GLY A 285 23.28 9.83 -8.48
N VAL A 286 22.00 9.94 -8.14
CA VAL A 286 21.40 9.14 -7.07
C VAL A 286 21.18 7.70 -7.56
N VAL A 287 21.90 6.78 -6.92
CA VAL A 287 21.78 5.34 -7.16
C VAL A 287 20.49 4.81 -6.49
N PHE A 288 19.92 3.73 -7.02
CA PHE A 288 18.70 3.08 -6.49
C PHE A 288 17.44 3.97 -6.51
N GLY A 289 17.36 4.88 -7.49
CA GLY A 289 16.31 5.88 -7.62
C GLY A 289 14.87 5.35 -7.61
N LEU A 290 14.62 4.07 -7.90
CA LEU A 290 13.29 3.45 -7.86
C LEU A 290 12.64 3.58 -6.47
N PHE A 291 13.37 3.22 -5.42
CA PHE A 291 12.81 3.24 -4.06
C PHE A 291 12.62 4.68 -3.57
N TYR A 292 13.57 5.55 -3.89
CA TYR A 292 13.49 6.97 -3.56
C TYR A 292 12.34 7.68 -4.27
N CYS A 293 12.10 7.39 -5.55
CA CYS A 293 11.08 8.11 -6.32
C CYS A 293 9.66 7.88 -5.76
N ILE A 294 9.29 6.63 -5.42
CA ILE A 294 8.01 6.38 -4.74
C ILE A 294 7.97 7.01 -3.37
N ALA A 295 9.04 6.89 -2.58
CA ALA A 295 9.04 7.44 -1.22
C ALA A 295 8.74 8.95 -1.27
N ILE A 296 9.39 9.67 -2.19
CA ILE A 296 9.19 11.10 -2.41
C ILE A 296 7.77 11.39 -2.93
N VAL A 297 7.29 10.70 -3.96
CA VAL A 297 5.97 10.98 -4.54
C VAL A 297 4.84 10.65 -3.56
N CYS A 298 4.95 9.55 -2.83
CA CYS A 298 4.02 9.22 -1.74
C CYS A 298 4.09 10.24 -0.61
N ALA A 299 5.29 10.73 -0.24
CA ALA A 299 5.44 11.78 0.76
C ALA A 299 4.77 13.09 0.33
N ILE A 300 4.98 13.54 -0.90
CA ILE A 300 4.33 14.73 -1.47
C ILE A 300 2.80 14.55 -1.45
N ARG A 301 2.30 13.40 -1.90
CA ARG A 301 0.86 13.09 -1.88
C ARG A 301 0.31 13.05 -0.44
N GLY A 302 1.07 12.50 0.50
CA GLY A 302 0.72 12.46 1.91
C GLY A 302 0.62 13.86 2.52
N ALA A 303 1.63 14.70 2.26
CA ALA A 303 1.66 16.10 2.67
C ALA A 303 0.47 16.87 2.10
N TYR A 304 0.15 16.66 0.81
CA TYR A 304 -1.06 17.23 0.20
C TYR A 304 -2.33 16.84 0.96
N HIS A 305 -2.55 15.55 1.24
CA HIS A 305 -3.71 15.13 2.02
C HIS A 305 -3.70 15.64 3.46
N TRP A 306 -2.53 15.84 4.05
CA TRP A 306 -2.39 16.37 5.40
C TRP A 306 -2.78 17.85 5.45
N THR A 307 -2.34 18.66 4.48
CA THR A 307 -2.75 20.07 4.37
C THR A 307 -4.27 20.22 4.14
N LEU A 308 -4.88 19.31 3.37
CA LEU A 308 -6.33 19.28 3.20
C LEU A 308 -7.07 18.93 4.49
N ASP A 309 -6.56 17.96 5.27
CA ASP A 309 -7.15 17.58 6.56
C ASP A 309 -7.07 18.73 7.57
N LEU A 310 -5.92 19.42 7.64
CA LEU A 310 -5.76 20.62 8.48
C LEU A 310 -6.72 21.75 8.07
N SER A 311 -6.85 21.98 6.77
CA SER A 311 -7.77 22.99 6.23
C SER A 311 -9.23 22.65 6.55
N ALA A 312 -9.62 21.38 6.43
CA ALA A 312 -10.96 20.91 6.75
C ALA A 312 -11.28 21.06 8.25
N ARG A 313 -10.34 20.70 9.13
CA ARG A 313 -10.46 20.90 10.59
C ARG A 313 -10.59 22.38 10.96
N SER A 314 -9.81 23.24 10.31
CA SER A 314 -9.83 24.68 10.54
C SER A 314 -11.17 25.28 10.13
N LYS A 315 -11.72 24.87 8.97
CA LYS A 315 -13.06 25.28 8.53
C LYS A 315 -14.16 24.79 9.48
N ALA A 316 -14.10 23.54 9.93
CA ALA A 316 -15.07 22.98 10.88
C ALA A 316 -15.10 23.77 12.20
N LYS A 317 -13.91 24.10 12.74
CA LYS A 317 -13.77 24.92 13.96
C LYS A 317 -14.25 26.36 13.77
N ALA A 318 -14.07 26.93 12.58
CA ALA A 318 -14.56 28.28 12.25
C ALA A 318 -16.08 28.36 12.09
N SER A 319 -16.74 27.26 11.71
CA SER A 319 -18.21 27.17 11.63
C SER A 319 -18.91 26.88 12.96
N GLU A 320 -18.16 26.58 14.03
CA GLU A 320 -18.69 26.24 15.35
C GLU A 320 -19.24 27.40 16.24
N PRO A 321 -19.09 28.72 15.95
CA PRO A 321 -19.55 29.77 16.89
C PRO A 321 -20.87 30.52 16.54
N LEU A 322 -21.77 29.99 15.69
CA LEU A 322 -23.08 30.65 15.44
C LEU A 322 -24.30 30.00 16.09
N VAL A 323 -24.23 28.72 16.51
CA VAL A 323 -25.38 28.02 17.12
C VAL A 323 -25.44 28.17 18.64
N ALA A 324 -24.30 28.49 19.29
CA ALA A 324 -24.25 28.67 20.75
C ALA A 324 -24.76 30.05 21.23
N ALA A 325 -25.00 31.00 20.32
CA ALA A 325 -25.45 32.36 20.66
C ALA A 325 -26.99 32.50 20.71
N GLU A 326 -27.74 31.46 20.33
CA GLU A 326 -29.20 31.51 20.19
C GLU A 326 -29.89 30.51 21.14
N ALA A 327 -29.48 30.50 22.41
CA ALA A 327 -30.27 29.90 23.49
C ALA A 327 -31.10 31.01 24.16
N PRO A 328 -32.44 31.03 24.05
CA PRO A 328 -33.26 32.04 24.69
C PRO A 328 -33.21 31.86 26.21
N SER A 329 -32.94 32.96 26.92
CA SER A 329 -32.99 33.05 28.38
C SER A 329 -34.36 32.62 28.90
N ARG A 330 -34.46 31.40 29.44
CA ARG A 330 -35.69 30.88 30.02
C ARG A 330 -35.75 31.19 31.52
N ASN A 331 -36.56 32.19 31.82
CA ASN A 331 -37.32 32.45 33.06
C ASN A 331 -36.59 32.43 34.42
N GLY A 332 -36.40 33.64 34.95
CA GLY A 332 -36.43 33.88 36.38
C GLY A 332 -37.87 33.88 36.94
N ARG A 333 -37.97 33.49 38.21
CA ARG A 333 -39.10 33.52 39.16
C ARG A 333 -40.10 32.36 39.13
N THR A 334 -39.87 31.43 40.05
CA THR A 334 -40.86 31.04 41.08
C THR A 334 -40.11 30.57 42.33
N SER A 335 -40.02 31.42 43.35
CA SER A 335 -39.59 31.02 44.70
C SER A 335 -40.82 30.58 45.49
N THR A 336 -40.91 29.28 45.74
CA THR A 336 -41.77 28.68 46.75
C THR A 336 -41.18 28.87 48.14
N GLY A 337 -42.03 29.15 49.13
CA GLY A 337 -41.78 28.79 50.52
C GLY A 337 -41.88 29.94 51.54
N VAL A 338 -43.07 30.11 52.13
CA VAL A 338 -43.19 30.32 53.59
C VAL A 338 -44.39 29.51 54.06
N LEU A 339 -44.10 28.63 55.02
CA LEU A 339 -45.01 27.73 55.71
C LEU A 339 -45.86 28.50 56.72
N GLU A 340 -47.14 28.18 56.70
CA GLU A 340 -48.16 28.48 57.68
C GLU A 340 -47.90 27.71 58.98
N LYS A 341 -47.91 28.40 60.13
CA LYS A 341 -48.07 27.82 61.46
C LYS A 341 -49.07 28.66 62.24
N THR A 342 -50.00 27.94 62.83
CA THR A 342 -51.22 28.30 63.55
C THR A 342 -51.02 28.94 64.93
N ASP A 343 -51.96 29.82 65.28
CA ASP A 343 -52.60 30.13 66.58
C ASP A 343 -51.82 29.96 67.89
N ALA A 344 -51.53 31.11 68.54
CA ALA A 344 -51.88 31.47 69.93
C ALA A 344 -51.45 32.92 70.22
#